data_AF-A0A0J7IZI9-F1
#
_entry.id   AF-A0A0J7IZI9-F1
#
_cell.length_a   1.000
_cell.length_b   1.000
_cell.length_c   1.000
_cell.angle_alpha   90.00
_cell.angle_beta   90.00
_cell.angle_gamma   90.00
#
_symmetry.space_group_name_H-M   'P 1'
#
loop_
_entity.id
_entity.type
_entity.pdbx_description
1 polymer ?
#
loop_
_entity_poly.entity_id
_entity_poly.type
_entity_poly.pdbx_seq_one_letter_code
_entity_poly.pdbx_strand_id
1 'polypeptide(L)'
;MTKDRSTIKIFIDDDPHPIADLETPIVFDFDTSKLTDGEHTMKIVSRSISGREGIRLINFQVRNGPSISVEGLKENDVVDGSFPLMINAHDKASVKSFVVEGSETPQTIPVWMWVLIILIAAWSAYYGITYFNGHPY
;
A
#
# COMPACT_ATOMS: atom_id res chain seq x y z
N MET A 1 -17.41 -35.55 -0.17
CA MET A 1 -16.20 -35.13 0.58
C MET A 1 -16.63 -34.02 1.51
N THR A 2 -16.82 -34.33 2.80
CA THR A 2 -17.18 -33.34 3.82
C THR A 2 -15.97 -32.43 4.00
N LYS A 3 -16.16 -31.12 3.82
CA LYS A 3 -15.08 -30.14 3.94
C LYS A 3 -14.80 -29.98 5.43
N ASP A 4 -13.81 -30.71 5.95
CA ASP A 4 -13.45 -30.64 7.35
C ASP A 4 -12.91 -29.24 7.68
N ARG A 5 -13.78 -28.42 8.27
CA ARG A 5 -13.45 -27.07 8.72
C ARG A 5 -13.02 -27.14 10.18
N SER A 6 -11.77 -26.76 10.44
CA SER A 6 -11.26 -26.58 11.80
C SER A 6 -11.34 -25.11 12.19
N THR A 7 -11.61 -24.86 13.46
CA THR A 7 -11.62 -23.50 14.02
C THR A 7 -10.20 -23.15 14.50
N ILE A 8 -9.75 -21.93 14.24
CA ILE A 8 -8.44 -21.42 14.64
C ILE A 8 -8.65 -20.17 15.49
N LYS A 9 -7.98 -20.15 16.65
CA LYS A 9 -7.84 -18.95 17.49
C LYS A 9 -6.39 -18.48 17.48
N ILE A 10 -6.19 -17.20 17.25
CA ILE A 10 -4.86 -16.57 17.20
C ILE A 10 -4.72 -15.65 18.41
N PHE A 11 -3.63 -15.78 19.15
CA PHE A 11 -3.27 -14.97 20.31
C PHE A 11 -1.90 -14.35 20.07
N ILE A 12 -1.66 -13.19 20.68
CA ILE A 12 -0.38 -12.49 20.67
C ILE A 12 0.12 -12.37 22.10
N ASP A 13 1.38 -12.74 22.30
CA ASP A 13 2.08 -12.76 23.58
C ASP A 13 1.26 -13.51 24.65
N ASP A 14 1.13 -12.89 25.82
CA ASP A 14 0.37 -13.42 26.95
C ASP A 14 -1.06 -12.86 27.03
N ASP A 15 -1.58 -12.23 25.96
CA ASP A 15 -2.96 -11.73 25.94
C ASP A 15 -3.96 -12.90 25.98
N PRO A 16 -4.85 -12.96 26.99
CA PRO A 16 -5.86 -14.01 27.08
C PRO A 16 -6.94 -13.91 25.99
N HIS A 17 -7.09 -12.75 25.33
CA HIS A 17 -8.06 -12.56 24.27
C HIS A 17 -7.47 -12.90 22.90
N PRO A 18 -8.17 -13.72 22.09
CA PRO A 18 -7.73 -13.97 20.73
C PRO A 18 -7.92 -12.71 19.88
N ILE A 19 -6.92 -12.39 19.07
CA ILE A 19 -7.02 -11.32 18.06
C ILE A 19 -7.90 -11.73 16.87
N ALA A 20 -8.10 -13.04 16.68
CA ALA A 20 -8.95 -13.58 15.62
C ALA A 20 -9.47 -14.99 15.97
N ASP A 21 -10.71 -15.27 15.54
CA ASP A 21 -11.35 -16.59 15.57
C ASP A 21 -11.88 -16.89 14.15
N LEU A 22 -11.31 -17.91 13.49
CA LEU A 22 -11.42 -18.13 12.05
C LEU A 22 -11.65 -19.60 11.70
N GLU A 23 -12.15 -19.90 10.49
CA GLU A 23 -12.30 -21.27 9.96
C GLU A 23 -11.29 -21.56 8.85
N THR A 24 -10.71 -22.76 8.83
CA THR A 24 -9.74 -23.18 7.80
C THR A 24 -10.38 -23.61 6.47
N PRO A 25 -9.65 -23.50 5.33
CA PRO A 25 -8.42 -22.73 5.14
C PRO A 25 -8.72 -21.23 4.99
N ILE A 26 -7.85 -20.37 5.53
CA ILE A 26 -8.04 -18.91 5.57
C ILE A 26 -6.72 -18.18 5.36
N VAL A 27 -6.80 -17.01 4.75
CA VAL A 27 -5.73 -15.99 4.73
C VAL A 27 -6.08 -14.94 5.77
N PHE A 28 -5.14 -14.63 6.66
CA PHE A 28 -5.33 -13.68 7.74
C PHE A 28 -4.38 -12.50 7.57
N ASP A 29 -4.95 -11.31 7.40
CA ASP A 29 -4.20 -10.06 7.29
C ASP A 29 -3.82 -9.56 8.69
N PHE A 30 -2.57 -9.77 9.07
CA PHE A 30 -2.07 -9.42 10.38
C PHE A 30 -1.46 -8.02 10.39
N ASP A 31 -2.17 -7.07 11.01
CA ASP A 31 -1.70 -5.69 11.20
C ASP A 31 -0.87 -5.56 12.48
N THR A 32 0.42 -5.28 12.32
CA THR A 32 1.38 -5.11 13.42
C THR A 32 1.48 -3.66 13.91
N SER A 33 0.80 -2.69 13.29
CA SER A 33 0.94 -1.25 13.61
C SER A 33 0.57 -0.87 15.04
N LYS A 34 -0.25 -1.69 15.71
CA LYS A 34 -0.67 -1.50 17.10
C LYS A 34 0.21 -2.24 18.11
N LEU A 35 1.15 -3.06 17.64
CA LEU A 35 2.10 -3.75 18.50
C LEU A 35 3.27 -2.83 18.81
N THR A 36 3.83 -3.01 20.01
CA THR A 36 5.05 -2.33 20.43
C THR A 36 6.25 -2.84 19.63
N ASP A 37 7.32 -2.07 19.61
CA ASP A 37 8.58 -2.58 19.07
C ASP A 37 9.19 -3.62 20.02
N GLY A 38 9.76 -4.67 19.45
CA GLY A 38 10.43 -5.73 20.21
C GLY A 38 10.06 -7.13 19.76
N GLU A 39 10.45 -8.11 20.59
CA GLU A 39 10.15 -9.52 20.39
C GLU A 39 8.70 -9.82 20.81
N HIS A 40 8.00 -10.56 19.96
CA HIS A 40 6.61 -10.98 20.16
C HIS A 40 6.45 -12.47 19.83
N THR A 41 5.42 -13.09 20.41
CA THR A 41 5.08 -14.49 20.17
C THR A 41 3.64 -14.62 19.70
N MET A 42 3.43 -15.18 18.51
CA MET A 42 2.10 -15.53 18.02
C MET A 42 1.78 -16.98 18.39
N LYS A 43 0.68 -17.17 19.11
CA LYS A 43 0.15 -18.49 19.48
C LYS A 43 -1.11 -18.79 18.67
N ILE A 44 -1.05 -19.88 17.91
CA ILE A 44 -2.16 -20.36 17.08
C ILE A 44 -2.69 -21.64 17.72
N VAL A 45 -3.97 -21.63 18.09
CA VAL A 45 -4.67 -22.80 18.65
C VAL A 45 -5.70 -23.25 17.62
N SER A 46 -5.48 -24.41 17.00
CA SER A 46 -6.48 -25.04 16.12
C SER A 46 -7.30 -26.07 16.87
N ARG A 47 -8.60 -26.11 16.63
CA ARG A 47 -9.53 -27.13 17.14
C ARG A 47 -10.14 -27.87 15.97
N SER A 48 -9.85 -29.17 15.89
CA SER A 48 -10.45 -30.06 14.88
C SER A 48 -11.90 -30.39 15.22
N ILE A 49 -12.65 -30.88 14.23
CA ILE A 49 -14.03 -31.39 14.42
C ILE A 49 -14.06 -32.55 15.44
N SER A 50 -12.97 -33.32 15.52
CA SER A 50 -12.81 -34.41 16.50
C SER A 50 -12.53 -33.95 17.93
N GLY A 51 -12.51 -32.63 18.19
CA GLY A 51 -12.26 -32.03 19.50
C GLY A 51 -10.78 -31.97 19.90
N ARG A 52 -9.87 -32.49 19.07
CA ARG A 52 -8.42 -32.38 19.31
C ARG A 52 -7.94 -30.96 19.05
N GLU A 53 -7.08 -30.48 19.94
CA GLU A 53 -6.45 -29.17 19.84
C GLU A 53 -4.97 -29.30 19.43
N GLY A 54 -4.54 -28.45 18.50
CA GLY A 54 -3.14 -28.27 18.11
C GLY A 54 -2.67 -26.87 18.45
N ILE A 55 -1.47 -26.73 19.01
CA ILE A 55 -0.90 -25.43 19.36
C ILE A 55 0.39 -25.22 18.55
N ARG A 56 0.53 -24.05 17.94
CA ARG A 56 1.75 -23.60 17.27
C ARG A 56 2.18 -22.25 17.83
N LEU A 57 3.46 -22.11 18.12
CA LEU A 57 4.09 -20.86 18.54
C LEU A 57 5.01 -20.37 17.42
N ILE A 58 4.99 -19.07 17.15
CA ILE A 58 5.82 -18.39 16.16
C ILE A 58 6.39 -17.13 16.82
N ASN A 59 7.71 -17.05 16.92
CA ASN A 59 8.39 -15.87 17.46
C ASN A 59 8.73 -14.91 16.31
N PHE A 60 8.51 -13.62 16.50
CA PHE A 60 8.77 -12.58 15.50
C PHE A 60 9.12 -11.26 16.17
N GLN A 61 9.82 -10.38 15.45
CA GLN A 61 10.19 -9.06 15.96
C GLN A 61 9.44 -7.97 15.22
N VAL A 62 8.84 -7.04 15.96
CA VAL A 62 8.14 -5.85 15.44
C VAL A 62 9.09 -4.65 15.50
N ARG A 63 9.11 -3.86 14.42
CA ARG A 63 9.89 -2.63 14.26
C ARG A 63 9.05 -1.55 13.57
N ASN A 64 8.12 -0.98 14.33
CA ASN A 64 7.26 0.12 13.91
C ASN A 64 7.87 1.51 14.21
N GLY A 65 8.83 1.59 15.14
CA GLY A 65 9.51 2.81 15.52
C GLY A 65 10.54 3.32 14.49
N PRO A 66 11.18 4.47 14.79
CA PRO A 66 12.16 5.08 13.89
C PRO A 66 13.37 4.17 13.67
N SER A 67 13.86 4.13 12.44
CA SER A 67 15.10 3.46 12.10
C SER A 67 16.28 4.30 12.59
N ILE A 68 17.11 3.71 13.43
CA ILE A 68 18.35 4.34 13.92
C ILE A 68 19.51 3.80 13.09
N SER A 69 20.35 4.68 12.54
CA SER A 69 21.62 4.32 11.92
C SER A 69 22.77 4.98 12.67
N VAL A 70 23.84 4.21 12.87
CA VAL A 70 25.05 4.65 13.55
C VAL A 70 26.21 4.51 12.58
N GLU A 71 26.95 5.60 12.37
CA GLU A 71 28.18 5.64 11.59
C GLU A 71 29.35 5.99 12.50
N GLY A 72 30.52 5.40 12.23
CA GLY A 72 31.72 5.55 13.04
C GLY A 72 31.96 4.44 14.06
N LEU A 73 31.01 3.51 14.24
CA LEU A 73 31.18 2.30 15.06
C LEU A 73 30.42 1.12 14.44
N LYS A 74 31.06 -0.05 14.32
CA LYS A 74 30.43 -1.29 13.86
C LYS A 74 30.32 -2.32 14.98
N GLU A 75 29.46 -3.30 14.75
CA GLU A 75 29.26 -4.40 15.67
C GLU A 75 30.54 -5.24 15.80
N ASN A 76 31.00 -5.44 17.03
CA ASN A 76 32.27 -6.08 17.41
C ASN A 76 33.56 -5.30 17.09
N ASP A 77 33.49 -4.00 16.85
CA ASP A 77 34.71 -3.18 16.72
C ASP A 77 35.48 -3.11 18.05
N VAL A 78 36.81 -3.15 17.96
CA VAL A 78 37.72 -2.87 19.08
C VAL A 78 38.25 -1.45 18.91
N VAL A 79 37.83 -0.54 19.78
CA VAL A 79 38.15 0.89 19.71
C VAL A 79 39.01 1.32 20.89
N ASP A 80 39.85 2.33 20.68
CA ASP A 80 40.68 2.95 21.71
C ASP A 80 40.65 4.49 21.56
N GLY A 81 40.62 5.21 22.68
CA GLY A 81 40.52 6.67 22.71
C GLY A 81 39.15 7.23 22.31
N SER A 82 39.14 8.44 21.73
CA SER A 82 37.93 9.17 21.33
C SER A 82 37.83 9.30 19.81
N PHE A 83 36.69 8.96 19.23
CA PHE A 83 36.42 9.05 17.80
C PHE A 83 35.03 9.65 17.54
N PRO A 84 34.80 10.29 16.37
CA PRO A 84 33.50 10.86 16.03
C PRO A 84 32.48 9.75 15.74
N LEU A 85 31.32 9.83 16.39
CA LEU A 85 30.18 8.95 16.18
C LEU A 85 29.01 9.77 15.64
N MET A 86 28.40 9.32 14.55
CA MET A 86 27.20 9.94 13.98
C MET A 86 26.01 9.01 14.21
N ILE A 87 24.93 9.56 14.77
CA ILE A 87 23.69 8.84 15.04
C ILE A 87 22.57 9.56 14.30
N ASN A 88 21.90 8.84 13.40
CA ASN A 88 20.73 9.34 12.67
C ASN A 88 19.50 8.54 13.10
N ALA A 89 18.36 9.21 13.23
CA ALA A 89 17.07 8.57 13.48
C ALA A 89 16.08 9.06 12.44
N HIS A 90 15.54 8.13 11.66
CA HIS A 90 14.54 8.41 10.63
C HIS A 90 13.24 7.71 10.99
N ASP A 91 12.20 8.49 11.22
CA ASP A 91 10.87 7.94 11.42
C ASP A 91 10.36 7.32 10.11
N LYS A 92 9.89 6.08 10.19
CA LYS A 92 9.18 5.39 9.11
C LYS A 92 7.71 5.83 9.03
N ALA A 93 7.36 6.98 9.61
CA ALA A 93 6.05 7.58 9.50
C ALA A 93 5.62 7.65 8.03
N SER A 94 4.70 6.74 7.71
CA SER A 94 3.83 6.68 6.55
C SER A 94 4.08 7.77 5.52
N VAL A 95 4.63 7.40 4.36
CA VAL A 95 4.38 8.15 3.13
C VAL A 95 2.87 8.07 2.91
N LYS A 96 2.11 8.93 3.60
CA LYS A 96 0.71 9.20 3.28
C LYS A 96 0.78 9.84 1.92
N SER A 97 0.62 8.98 0.91
CA SER A 97 0.29 9.30 -0.47
C SER A 97 0.47 10.79 -0.76
N PHE A 98 1.63 11.17 -1.27
CA PHE A 98 1.80 12.47 -1.88
C PHE A 98 0.99 12.44 -3.18
N VAL A 99 -0.34 12.51 -3.06
CA VAL A 99 -1.24 12.70 -4.18
C VAL A 99 -1.02 14.16 -4.55
N VAL A 100 -0.21 14.37 -5.59
CA VAL A 100 -0.16 15.67 -6.27
C VAL A 100 -1.50 15.82 -6.98
N GLU A 101 -2.54 16.20 -6.23
CA GLU A 101 -3.80 16.67 -6.83
C GLU A 101 -3.49 18.02 -7.48
N GLY A 102 -3.43 18.01 -8.82
CA GLY A 102 -3.34 19.23 -9.61
C GLY A 102 -1.97 19.53 -10.18
N SER A 103 -1.41 18.61 -10.98
CA SER A 103 -0.44 18.97 -12.03
C SER A 103 -1.10 19.17 -13.40
N GLU A 104 -2.41 19.43 -13.43
CA GLU A 104 -3.13 19.76 -14.66
C GLU A 104 -3.46 21.24 -14.64
N THR A 105 -2.57 22.07 -15.21
CA THR A 105 -2.94 23.43 -15.59
C THR A 105 -4.08 23.32 -16.60
N PRO A 106 -5.29 23.87 -16.36
CA PRO A 106 -6.37 23.80 -17.32
C PRO A 106 -5.96 24.54 -18.59
N GLN A 107 -5.54 23.80 -19.62
CA GLN A 107 -5.24 24.38 -20.92
C GLN A 107 -6.55 24.64 -21.66
N THR A 108 -6.78 25.89 -22.04
CA THR A 108 -7.88 26.26 -22.93
C THR A 108 -7.67 25.60 -24.31
N ILE A 109 -8.77 25.29 -25.00
CA ILE A 109 -8.74 24.75 -26.35
C ILE A 109 -7.85 25.65 -27.25
N PRO A 110 -6.83 25.08 -27.92
CA PRO A 110 -5.94 25.85 -28.78
C PRO A 110 -6.69 26.58 -29.91
N VAL A 111 -6.26 27.79 -30.23
CA VAL A 111 -6.87 28.63 -31.29
C VAL A 111 -6.95 27.90 -32.64
N TRP A 112 -5.98 27.03 -32.96
CA TRP A 112 -5.99 26.27 -34.22
C TRP A 112 -7.21 25.35 -34.36
N MET A 113 -7.77 24.84 -33.26
CA MET A 113 -8.99 24.02 -33.27
C MET A 113 -10.20 24.84 -33.73
N TRP A 114 -10.30 26.10 -33.30
CA TRP A 114 -11.34 27.02 -33.76
C TRP A 114 -11.19 27.38 -35.24
N VAL A 115 -9.95 27.58 -35.70
CA VAL A 115 -9.66 27.80 -37.13
C VAL A 115 -10.12 26.60 -37.96
N LEU A 116 -9.85 25.37 -37.49
CA LEU A 116 -10.28 24.14 -38.16
C LEU A 116 -11.81 24.05 -38.25
N ILE A 117 -12.53 24.33 -37.15
CA ILE A 117 -14.00 24.32 -37.11
C ILE A 117 -14.58 25.33 -38.11
N ILE A 118 -14.05 26.56 -38.12
CA ILE A 118 -14.50 27.61 -39.05
C ILE A 118 -14.25 27.19 -40.51
N LEU A 119 -13.10 26.58 -40.79
CA LEU A 119 -12.75 26.13 -42.14
C LEU A 119 -13.70 25.03 -42.62
N ILE A 120 -13.98 24.03 -41.78
CA ILE A 120 -14.93 22.94 -42.08
C ILE A 120 -16.34 23.51 -42.28
N ALA A 121 -16.77 24.45 -41.44
CA ALA A 121 -18.09 25.07 -41.54
C ALA A 121 -18.23 25.90 -42.83
N ALA A 122 -17.23 26.70 -43.16
CA ALA A 122 -17.19 27.48 -44.40
C ALA A 122 -17.18 26.59 -45.64
N TRP A 123 -16.38 25.51 -45.62
CA TRP A 123 -16.32 24.54 -46.71
C TRP A 123 -17.67 23.83 -46.88
N SER A 124 -18.27 23.36 -45.80
CA SER A 124 -19.59 22.70 -45.83
C SER A 124 -20.68 23.63 -46.34
N ALA A 125 -20.68 24.89 -45.90
CA ALA A 125 -21.62 25.90 -46.37
C ALA A 125 -21.44 26.21 -47.85
N TYR A 126 -20.20 26.36 -48.33
CA TYR A 126 -19.90 26.59 -49.73
C TYR A 126 -20.44 25.45 -50.61
N TYR A 127 -20.10 24.19 -50.30
CA TYR A 127 -20.58 23.04 -51.08
C TYR A 127 -22.09 22.84 -50.95
N GLY A 128 -22.67 23.09 -49.78
CA GLY A 128 -24.13 23.06 -49.59
C GLY A 128 -24.82 24.08 -50.49
N ILE A 129 -24.36 25.33 -50.48
CA ILE A 129 -24.91 26.40 -51.31
C ILE A 129 -24.73 26.07 -52.80
N THR A 130 -23.55 25.61 -53.24
CA THR A 130 -23.35 25.25 -54.66
C THR A 130 -24.24 24.09 -55.10
N TYR A 131 -24.45 23.11 -54.23
CA TYR A 131 -25.33 21.97 -54.51
C TYR A 131 -26.80 22.40 -54.68
N PHE A 132 -27.30 23.28 -53.80
CA PHE A 132 -28.68 23.76 -53.86
C PHE A 132 -28.91 24.85 -54.92
N ASN A 133 -27.90 25.66 -55.25
CA ASN A 133 -28.00 26.72 -56.26
C ASN A 133 -27.74 26.22 -57.70
N GLY A 134 -27.52 24.91 -57.89
CA GLY A 134 -27.48 24.31 -59.22
C GLY A 134 -26.33 24.80 -60.11
N HIS A 135 -25.24 25.29 -59.53
CA HIS A 135 -23.99 25.50 -60.26
C HIS A 135 -23.12 24.24 -60.08
N PRO A 136 -23.24 23.24 -60.97
CA PRO A 136 -22.22 22.22 -61.05
C PRO A 136 -20.90 22.92 -61.40
N TYR A 137 -19.80 22.49 -60.78
CA TYR A 137 -18.49 22.73 -61.37
C TYR A 137 -18.46 22.22 -62.81
#